data_AF-A0A972EG96-F1
#
_entry.id   AF-A0A972EG96-F1
#
_cell.length_a   1.000
_cell.length_b   1.000
_cell.length_c   1.000
_cell.angle_alpha   90.00
_cell.angle_beta   90.00
_cell.angle_gamma   90.00
#
_symmetry.space_group_name_H-M   'P 1'
#
loop_
_entity.id
_entity.type
_entity.pdbx_description
1 polymer ?
#
loop_
_entity_poly.entity_id
_entity_poly.type
_entity_poly.pdbx_seq_one_letter_code
_entity_poly.pdbx_strand_id
1 'polypeptide(L)'
;RELLLKNIFAYKNKPVEIHELTDEDKKAIQKMVDEKYNTWEWNFGRSPKFNYKGYKRFAGGGVEARLQVTKGLIENCKIYGDFFGKEDVAGLEERLKGVRYDETEVEKALEGFPVDDYLGRVTKEEFITCLFDN
;
A
#
# COMPACT_ATOMS: atom_id res chain seq x y z
N ARG A 1 0.56 23.44 -28.71
CA ARG A 1 -0.35 22.52 -27.99
C ARG A 1 -1.28 21.78 -28.97
N GLU A 2 -2.09 22.49 -29.74
CA GLU A 2 -3.01 21.89 -30.74
C GLU A 2 -2.30 21.05 -31.81
N LEU A 3 -1.16 21.53 -32.33
CA LEU A 3 -0.36 20.80 -33.32
C LEU A 3 0.18 19.44 -32.79
N LEU A 4 0.45 19.37 -31.49
CA LEU A 4 1.03 18.20 -30.83
C LEU A 4 -0.04 17.14 -30.57
N LEU A 5 -1.22 17.56 -30.11
CA LEU A 5 -2.41 16.71 -29.99
C LEU A 5 -2.84 16.17 -31.36
N LYS A 6 -2.88 17.02 -32.39
CA LYS A 6 -3.25 16.60 -33.73
C LYS A 6 -2.33 15.50 -34.27
N ASN A 7 -1.02 15.60 -34.10
CA ASN A 7 -0.08 14.58 -34.58
C ASN A 7 -0.17 13.25 -33.81
N ILE A 8 -0.36 13.27 -32.49
CA ILE A 8 -0.48 12.04 -31.67
C ILE A 8 -1.75 11.27 -31.99
N PHE A 9 -2.89 11.97 -32.14
CA PHE A 9 -4.18 11.33 -32.34
C PHE A 9 -4.48 11.03 -33.81
N ALA A 10 -3.96 11.83 -34.76
CA ALA A 10 -4.03 11.52 -36.20
C ALA A 10 -3.24 10.25 -36.54
N TYR A 11 -2.10 9.99 -35.88
CA TYR A 11 -1.35 8.74 -36.05
C TYR A 11 -2.15 7.50 -35.60
N LYS A 12 -3.09 7.66 -34.67
CA LYS A 12 -3.94 6.57 -34.15
C LYS A 12 -5.36 6.55 -34.74
N ASN A 13 -5.66 7.42 -35.72
CA ASN A 13 -6.98 7.57 -36.35
C ASN A 13 -8.15 7.66 -35.34
N LYS A 14 -7.91 8.27 -34.18
CA LYS A 14 -8.91 8.47 -33.13
C LYS A 14 -9.26 9.95 -33.01
N PRO A 15 -10.54 10.31 -32.80
CA PRO A 15 -10.91 11.68 -32.49
C PRO A 15 -10.27 12.12 -31.16
N VAL A 16 -9.85 13.37 -31.10
CA VAL A 16 -9.36 13.99 -29.85
C VAL A 16 -10.60 14.35 -29.02
N GLU A 17 -10.94 13.51 -28.05
CA GLU A 17 -11.95 13.86 -27.05
C GLU A 17 -11.28 14.64 -25.92
N ILE A 18 -11.64 15.92 -25.80
CA ILE A 18 -11.21 16.76 -24.69
C ILE A 18 -12.29 16.66 -23.62
N HIS A 19 -11.98 15.99 -22.52
CA HIS A 19 -12.83 15.99 -21.34
C HIS A 19 -12.43 17.15 -20.43
N GLU A 20 -13.28 18.15 -20.33
CA GLU A 20 -13.12 19.24 -19.36
C GLU A 20 -13.78 18.83 -18.04
N LEU A 21 -13.04 18.96 -16.94
CA LEU A 21 -13.56 18.69 -15.60
C LEU A 21 -14.72 19.64 -15.30
N THR A 22 -15.85 19.08 -14.92
CA THR A 22 -17.01 19.85 -14.47
C THR A 22 -16.72 20.52 -13.12
N ASP A 23 -17.55 21.47 -12.71
CA ASP A 23 -17.41 22.08 -11.39
C ASP A 23 -17.73 21.09 -10.25
N GLU A 24 -18.53 20.06 -10.53
CA GLU A 24 -18.78 18.94 -9.62
C GLU A 24 -17.53 18.07 -9.46
N ASP A 25 -16.84 17.73 -10.57
CA ASP A 25 -15.57 17.00 -10.54
C ASP A 25 -14.52 17.79 -9.75
N LYS A 26 -14.40 19.10 -10.01
CA LYS A 26 -13.47 19.96 -9.27
C LYS A 26 -13.76 19.98 -7.77
N LYS A 27 -15.04 20.05 -7.37
CA LYS A 27 -15.44 19.98 -5.96
C LYS A 27 -15.12 18.61 -5.34
N ALA A 28 -15.38 17.52 -6.07
CA ALA A 28 -15.07 16.17 -5.60
C ALA A 28 -13.55 15.96 -5.45
N ILE A 29 -12.77 16.44 -6.42
CA ILE A 29 -11.30 16.44 -6.37
C ILE A 29 -10.82 17.26 -5.16
N GLN A 30 -11.33 18.47 -4.97
CA GLN A 30 -10.95 19.32 -3.84
C GLN A 30 -11.27 18.65 -2.51
N LYS A 31 -12.44 18.01 -2.39
CA LYS A 31 -12.80 17.23 -1.20
C LYS A 31 -11.80 16.10 -0.91
N MET A 32 -11.40 15.33 -1.93
CA MET A 32 -10.39 14.27 -1.75
C MET A 32 -9.02 14.84 -1.36
N VAL A 33 -8.66 16.01 -1.88
CA VAL A 33 -7.43 16.72 -1.50
C VAL A 33 -7.49 17.10 -0.03
N ASP A 34 -8.57 17.73 0.41
CA ASP A 34 -8.72 18.22 1.77
C ASP A 34 -8.80 17.07 2.80
N GLU A 35 -9.49 15.98 2.46
CA GLU A 35 -9.75 14.86 3.38
C GLU A 35 -8.63 13.82 3.43
N LYS A 36 -7.84 13.68 2.34
CA LYS A 36 -6.82 12.63 2.24
C LYS A 36 -5.48 13.19 1.79
N TYR A 37 -5.39 13.68 0.57
CA TYR A 37 -4.08 13.89 -0.07
C TYR A 37 -3.25 15.06 0.50
N ASN A 38 -3.89 16.04 1.14
CA ASN A 38 -3.22 17.16 1.79
C ASN A 38 -3.08 17.02 3.32
N THR A 39 -3.53 15.89 3.89
CA THR A 39 -3.44 15.66 5.33
C THR A 39 -2.00 15.31 5.74
N TRP A 40 -1.60 15.73 6.94
CA TRP A 40 -0.29 15.36 7.50
C TRP A 40 -0.20 13.85 7.72
N GLU A 41 -1.31 13.26 8.14
CA GLU A 41 -1.50 11.82 8.32
C GLU A 41 -1.21 11.03 7.04
N TRP A 42 -1.57 11.55 5.87
CA TRP A 42 -1.28 10.92 4.58
C TRP A 42 0.15 11.19 4.09
N ASN A 43 0.59 12.45 4.17
CA ASN A 43 1.89 12.85 3.60
C ASN A 43 3.09 12.37 4.42
N PHE A 44 2.95 12.28 5.74
CA PHE A 44 4.04 11.93 6.65
C PHE A 44 3.74 10.71 7.52
N GLY A 45 2.47 10.35 7.68
CA GLY A 45 2.06 9.31 8.62
C GLY A 45 2.14 9.78 10.07
N ARG A 46 1.52 9.01 10.96
CA ARG A 46 1.87 9.06 12.38
C ARG A 46 3.20 8.32 12.56
N SER A 47 4.01 8.71 13.54
CA SER A 47 5.18 7.94 14.00
C SER A 47 4.87 7.17 15.30
N PRO A 48 4.05 6.10 15.28
CA PRO A 48 3.91 5.20 16.40
C PRO A 48 5.26 4.69 16.89
N LYS A 49 5.29 4.29 18.17
CA LYS A 49 6.44 3.57 18.71
C LYS A 49 6.48 2.18 18.08
N PHE A 50 7.41 1.94 17.17
CA PHE A 50 7.74 0.61 16.67
C PHE A 50 9.00 0.12 17.36
N ASN A 51 9.01 -1.15 17.80
CA ASN A 51 10.15 -1.78 18.45
C ASN A 51 10.73 -2.94 17.62
N TYR A 52 10.03 -3.36 16.57
CA TYR A 52 10.55 -4.26 15.54
C TYR A 52 10.49 -3.59 14.17
N LYS A 53 11.56 -3.79 13.40
CA LYS A 53 11.69 -3.35 12.01
C LYS A 53 12.34 -4.48 11.22
N GLY A 54 11.72 -4.86 10.12
CA GLY A 54 12.29 -5.76 9.12
C GLY A 54 12.23 -5.10 7.75
N TYR A 55 13.27 -5.27 6.94
CA TYR A 55 13.27 -4.84 5.54
C TYR A 55 13.93 -5.89 4.67
N LYS A 56 13.26 -6.28 3.60
CA LYS A 56 13.79 -7.23 2.62
C LYS A 56 13.32 -6.85 1.23
N ARG A 57 14.18 -7.09 0.24
CA ARG A 57 13.87 -6.84 -1.17
C ARG A 57 13.65 -8.17 -1.88
N PHE A 58 12.49 -8.29 -2.51
CA PHE A 58 12.05 -9.45 -3.27
C PHE A 58 11.92 -9.09 -4.75
N ALA A 59 11.65 -10.09 -5.59
CA ALA A 59 11.38 -9.87 -7.02
C ALA A 59 10.15 -8.97 -7.24
N GLY A 60 9.17 -9.02 -6.32
CA GLY A 60 7.96 -8.21 -6.36
C GLY A 60 8.09 -6.79 -5.80
N GLY A 61 9.24 -6.41 -5.24
CA GLY A 61 9.47 -5.11 -4.60
C GLY A 61 10.18 -5.24 -3.25
N GLY A 62 10.58 -4.10 -2.69
CA GLY A 62 11.03 -3.96 -1.31
C GLY A 62 9.84 -3.88 -0.37
N VAL A 63 9.94 -4.60 0.74
CA VAL A 63 8.96 -4.56 1.84
C VAL A 63 9.70 -4.16 3.12
N GLU A 64 9.20 -3.13 3.79
CA GLU A 64 9.59 -2.73 5.13
C GLU A 64 8.40 -2.92 6.07
N ALA A 65 8.51 -3.84 7.03
CA ALA A 65 7.53 -4.03 8.08
C ALA A 65 8.00 -3.38 9.38
N ARG A 66 7.13 -2.60 10.01
CA ARG A 66 7.35 -2.02 11.34
C ARG A 66 6.26 -2.51 12.27
N LEU A 67 6.66 -3.16 13.36
CA LEU A 67 5.73 -3.72 14.34
C LEU A 67 5.94 -3.06 15.70
N GLN A 68 4.82 -2.81 16.39
CA GLN A 68 4.79 -2.48 17.80
C GLN A 68 4.33 -3.72 18.54
N VAL A 69 5.27 -4.42 19.17
CA VAL A 69 4.99 -5.65 19.91
C VAL A 69 5.02 -5.35 21.40
N THR A 70 3.88 -5.49 22.07
CA THR A 70 3.77 -5.29 23.53
C THR A 70 3.29 -6.58 24.17
N LYS A 71 4.01 -7.08 25.18
CA LYS A 71 3.70 -8.35 25.86
C LYS A 71 3.53 -9.54 24.90
N GLY A 72 4.29 -9.55 23.79
CA GLY A 72 4.25 -10.61 22.78
C GLY A 72 3.09 -10.51 21.78
N LEU A 73 2.27 -9.46 21.80
CA LEU A 73 1.19 -9.23 20.83
C LEU A 73 1.54 -8.05 19.92
N ILE A 74 1.19 -8.16 18.64
CA ILE A 74 1.30 -7.08 17.67
C ILE A 74 0.18 -6.07 17.93
N GLU A 75 0.49 -4.96 18.61
CA GLU A 75 -0.48 -3.88 18.85
C GLU A 75 -0.66 -3.01 17.60
N ASN A 76 0.41 -2.84 16.82
CA ASN A 76 0.38 -2.04 15.61
C ASN A 76 1.32 -2.63 14.55
N CYS A 77 0.92 -2.54 13.30
CA CYS A 77 1.67 -3.01 12.14
C CYS A 77 1.62 -1.91 11.08
N LYS A 78 2.78 -1.56 10.51
CA LYS A 78 2.87 -0.71 9.33
C LYS A 78 3.77 -1.34 8.28
N ILE A 79 3.29 -1.40 7.05
CA ILE A 79 3.98 -2.01 5.93
C ILE A 79 4.22 -0.92 4.88
N TYR A 80 5.49 -0.70 4.55
CA TYR A 80 5.94 0.24 3.54
C TYR A 80 6.69 -0.51 2.44
N GLY A 81 6.78 0.08 1.26
CA GLY A 81 7.53 -0.54 0.18
C GLY A 81 7.18 -0.01 -1.20
N ASP A 82 7.88 -0.55 -2.20
CA ASP A 82 7.63 -0.34 -3.64
C ASP A 82 6.98 -1.57 -4.30
N PHE A 83 6.20 -2.33 -3.55
CA PHE A 83 5.37 -3.43 -4.04
C PHE A 83 4.06 -2.91 -4.66
N PHE A 84 3.44 -3.71 -5.53
CA PHE A 84 2.21 -3.35 -6.24
C PHE A 84 1.09 -4.36 -5.97
N GLY A 85 0.29 -4.09 -4.94
CA GLY A 85 -0.97 -4.79 -4.66
C GLY A 85 -2.15 -4.24 -5.44
N LYS A 86 -3.23 -5.02 -5.51
CA LYS A 86 -4.55 -4.58 -6.00
C LYS A 86 -5.36 -3.89 -4.90
N GLU A 87 -5.18 -4.31 -3.66
CA GLU A 87 -5.89 -3.84 -2.47
C GLU A 87 -5.01 -2.93 -1.60
N ASP A 88 -5.63 -2.18 -0.70
CA ASP A 88 -4.92 -1.34 0.27
C ASP A 88 -4.23 -2.19 1.34
N VAL A 89 -2.91 -2.03 1.50
CA VAL A 89 -2.08 -2.77 2.47
C VAL A 89 -2.58 -2.64 3.91
N ALA A 90 -3.35 -1.59 4.23
CA ALA A 90 -4.02 -1.46 5.51
C ALA A 90 -4.83 -2.71 5.91
N GLY A 91 -5.43 -3.43 4.95
CA GLY A 91 -6.14 -4.67 5.25
C GLY A 91 -5.24 -5.78 5.81
N LEU A 92 -4.03 -5.91 5.28
CA LEU A 92 -3.01 -6.83 5.79
C LEU A 92 -2.47 -6.38 7.15
N GLU A 93 -2.27 -5.07 7.34
CA GLU A 93 -1.84 -4.49 8.62
C GLU A 93 -2.85 -4.78 9.75
N GLU A 94 -4.15 -4.58 9.50
CA GLU A 94 -5.21 -4.87 10.46
C GLU A 94 -5.30 -6.37 10.76
N ARG A 95 -5.08 -7.23 9.76
CA ARG A 95 -5.14 -8.69 9.93
C ARG A 95 -4.13 -9.21 10.97
N LEU A 96 -2.99 -8.53 11.07
CA LEU A 96 -1.89 -8.87 11.98
C LEU A 96 -2.04 -8.26 13.38
N LYS A 97 -2.92 -7.27 13.57
CA LYS A 97 -3.13 -6.69 14.90
C LYS A 97 -3.77 -7.70 15.85
N GLY A 98 -3.30 -7.72 17.09
CA GLY A 98 -3.72 -8.66 18.12
C GLY A 98 -3.15 -10.08 17.95
N VAL A 99 -2.46 -10.37 16.85
CA VAL A 99 -1.78 -11.65 16.65
C VAL A 99 -0.54 -11.70 17.55
N ARG A 100 -0.25 -12.89 18.09
CA ARG A 100 0.99 -13.13 18.82
C ARG A 100 2.18 -13.00 17.86
N TYR A 101 3.20 -12.25 18.27
CA TYR A 101 4.43 -12.14 17.50
C TYR A 101 5.26 -13.41 17.63
N ASP A 102 4.86 -14.42 16.86
CA ASP A 102 5.44 -15.74 16.73
C ASP A 102 5.17 -16.21 15.30
N GLU A 103 6.15 -16.85 14.66
CA GLU A 103 6.08 -17.22 13.25
C GLU A 103 4.87 -18.12 12.96
N THR A 104 4.61 -19.10 13.82
CA THR A 104 3.50 -20.05 13.64
C THR A 104 2.13 -19.40 13.81
N GLU A 105 2.01 -18.42 14.71
CA GLU A 105 0.75 -17.70 14.95
C GLU A 105 0.46 -16.69 13.83
N VAL A 106 1.51 -16.06 13.29
CA VAL A 106 1.39 -15.19 12.09
C VAL A 106 1.03 -16.01 10.85
N GLU A 107 1.65 -17.18 10.66
CA GLU A 107 1.29 -18.10 9.58
C GLU A 107 -0.19 -18.49 9.62
N LYS A 108 -0.69 -18.91 10.79
CA LYS A 108 -2.12 -19.22 10.99
C LYS A 108 -3.01 -18.01 10.73
N ALA A 109 -2.60 -16.82 11.14
CA ALA A 109 -3.36 -15.61 10.87
C ALA A 109 -3.44 -15.32 9.37
N LEU A 110 -2.40 -15.64 8.59
CA LEU A 110 -2.38 -15.43 7.15
C LEU A 110 -2.88 -16.65 6.35
N GLU A 111 -3.31 -17.72 7.02
CA GLU A 111 -3.86 -18.89 6.35
C GLU A 111 -5.17 -18.56 5.63
N GLY A 112 -5.25 -18.86 4.33
CA GLY A 112 -6.38 -18.51 3.47
C GLY A 112 -6.55 -17.02 3.20
N PHE A 113 -5.64 -16.16 3.71
CA PHE A 113 -5.66 -14.73 3.45
C PHE A 113 -4.91 -14.43 2.13
N PRO A 114 -5.50 -13.67 1.19
CA PRO A 114 -4.90 -13.43 -0.12
C PRO A 114 -3.79 -12.36 -0.06
N VAL A 115 -2.64 -12.68 0.54
CA VAL A 115 -1.51 -11.74 0.71
C VAL A 115 -1.07 -11.12 -0.63
N ASP A 116 -1.10 -11.90 -1.72
CA ASP A 116 -0.73 -11.45 -3.07
C ASP A 116 -1.63 -10.31 -3.59
N ASP A 117 -2.88 -10.20 -3.12
CA ASP A 117 -3.74 -9.07 -3.49
C ASP A 117 -3.29 -7.76 -2.83
N TYR A 118 -2.52 -7.82 -1.73
CA TYR A 118 -1.99 -6.66 -1.01
C TYR A 118 -0.53 -6.35 -1.36
N LEU A 119 0.30 -7.38 -1.60
CA LEU A 119 1.74 -7.23 -1.85
C LEU A 119 2.15 -7.60 -3.29
N GLY A 120 1.19 -7.97 -4.14
CA GLY A 120 1.41 -8.23 -5.56
C GLY A 120 2.21 -9.51 -5.81
N ARG A 121 3.47 -9.35 -6.20
CA ARG A 121 4.37 -10.47 -6.51
C ARG A 121 5.24 -10.90 -5.33
N VAL A 122 5.00 -10.34 -4.14
CA VAL A 122 5.64 -10.80 -2.90
C VAL A 122 4.75 -11.86 -2.28
N THR A 123 5.26 -13.08 -2.13
CA THR A 123 4.45 -14.17 -1.58
C THR A 123 4.27 -14.04 -0.07
N LYS A 124 3.30 -14.78 0.48
CA LYS A 124 3.09 -14.89 1.92
C LYS A 124 4.37 -15.35 2.64
N GLU A 125 5.07 -16.34 2.11
CA GLU A 125 6.30 -16.89 2.68
C GLU A 125 7.41 -15.85 2.68
N GLU A 126 7.60 -15.14 1.56
CA GLU A 126 8.55 -14.03 1.46
C GLU A 126 8.25 -12.96 2.52
N PHE A 127 6.98 -12.56 2.65
CA PHE A 127 6.55 -11.59 3.64
C PHE A 127 6.82 -12.05 5.08
N ILE A 128 6.55 -13.32 5.41
CA ILE A 128 6.85 -13.88 6.75
C ILE A 128 8.36 -13.82 7.02
N THR A 129 9.21 -14.16 6.04
CA THR A 129 10.66 -13.99 6.23
C THR A 129 11.04 -12.53 6.49
N CYS A 130 10.35 -11.56 5.90
CA CYS A 130 10.60 -10.14 6.20
C CYS A 130 10.30 -9.77 7.66
N LEU A 131 9.44 -10.52 8.36
CA LEU A 131 9.07 -10.26 9.75
C LEU A 131 10.06 -10.89 10.75
N PHE A 132 10.57 -12.09 10.46
CA PHE A 132 11.32 -12.90 11.43
C PHE A 132 12.81 -13.09 11.12
N ASP A 133 13.23 -12.82 9.88
CA ASP A 133 14.59 -13.09 9.38
C ASP A 133 15.44 -11.80 9.50
N ASN A 134 16.03 -11.58 10.69
CA ASN A 134 16.95 -10.47 11.02
C ASN A 134 18.38 -10.97 11.24
#